data_AF-M6GQY0-F1
#
_entry.id   AF-M6GQY0-F1
#
_cell.length_a   1.000
_cell.length_b   1.000
_cell.length_c   1.000
_cell.angle_alpha   90.00
_cell.angle_beta   90.00
_cell.angle_gamma   90.00
#
_symmetry.space_group_name_H-M   'P 1'
#
loop_
_entity.id
_entity.type
_entity.pdbx_description
1 polymer ?
#
loop_
_entity_poly.entity_id
_entity_poly.type
_entity_poly.pdbx_seq_one_letter_code
_entity_poly.pdbx_strand_id
1 'polypeptide(L)'
;MLLSYRHIILLIFLFLVQCSAHRPTKAEGTAIGTQNEPVINERKISYTAYVTLNVGNLEESRNKIKSLIKNYKGFITRNSKKNALVRVPSESFEVFLSELKQLGDVENEEVIGLDITDSYRDNLIKLESLKK
;
A
#
# COMPACT_ATOMS: atom_id res chain seq x y z
N MET A 1 5.71 -44.35 34.33
CA MET A 1 5.95 -43.35 33.26
C MET A 1 5.18 -42.06 33.57
N LEU A 2 5.48 -41.41 34.71
CA LEU A 2 4.83 -40.16 35.17
C LEU A 2 5.72 -39.38 36.17
N LEU A 3 7.02 -39.68 36.19
CA LEU A 3 7.98 -39.16 37.18
C LEU A 3 9.19 -38.45 36.52
N SER A 4 9.02 -38.00 35.29
CA SER A 4 10.03 -37.27 34.51
C SER A 4 9.52 -35.90 34.00
N TYR A 5 8.24 -35.57 34.20
CA TYR A 5 7.65 -34.30 33.78
C TYR A 5 7.59 -33.25 34.91
N ARG A 6 7.86 -33.65 36.16
CA ARG A 6 7.83 -32.75 37.33
C ARG A 6 9.06 -31.84 37.43
N HIS A 7 10.14 -32.16 36.72
CA HIS A 7 11.35 -31.32 36.66
C HIS A 7 11.42 -30.45 35.40
N ILE A 8 10.54 -30.65 34.42
CA ILE A 8 10.47 -29.83 33.20
C ILE A 8 9.52 -28.63 33.39
N ILE A 9 8.52 -28.74 34.27
CA ILE A 9 7.63 -27.61 34.63
C ILE A 9 8.29 -26.62 35.61
N LEU A 10 9.32 -27.03 36.37
CA LEU A 10 10.00 -26.14 37.34
C LEU A 10 11.09 -25.25 36.69
N LEU A 11 11.47 -25.51 35.44
CA LEU A 11 12.48 -24.73 34.70
C LEU A 11 11.88 -23.61 33.83
N ILE A 12 10.56 -23.56 33.68
CA ILE A 12 9.85 -22.51 32.93
C ILE A 12 9.44 -21.32 33.83
N PHE A 13 9.55 -21.46 35.15
CA PHE A 13 9.15 -20.41 36.11
C PHE A 13 10.29 -19.51 36.61
N LEU A 14 11.52 -19.62 36.06
CA LEU A 14 12.69 -18.87 36.54
C LEU A 14 13.33 -17.92 35.49
N PHE A 15 12.53 -17.43 34.54
CA PHE A 15 12.93 -16.36 33.59
C PHE A 15 12.05 -15.10 33.69
N LEU A 16 11.37 -14.91 34.82
CA LEU A 16 10.82 -13.62 35.21
C LEU A 16 11.61 -13.15 36.43
N VAL A 17 12.48 -12.15 36.20
CA VAL A 17 13.14 -11.23 37.14
C VAL A 17 14.59 -11.05 36.69
N GLN A 18 14.80 -10.19 35.68
CA GLN A 18 15.95 -9.29 35.66
C GLN A 18 15.52 -7.89 35.16
N CYS A 19 15.41 -7.00 36.15
CA CYS A 19 15.64 -5.56 36.19
C CYS A 19 15.08 -4.64 35.10
N SER A 20 13.95 -4.00 35.44
CA SER A 20 13.71 -2.59 35.17
C SER A 20 14.78 -1.73 35.86
N ALA A 21 15.57 -0.99 35.08
CA ALA A 21 16.37 0.14 35.54
C ALA A 21 16.00 1.37 34.71
N HIS A 22 14.85 1.95 35.02
CA HIS A 22 14.43 3.25 34.50
C HIS A 22 15.31 4.34 35.12
N ARG A 23 16.24 4.91 34.35
CA ARG A 23 16.91 6.18 34.69
C ARG A 23 16.21 7.31 33.94
N PRO A 24 15.55 8.26 34.63
CA PRO A 24 15.11 9.49 33.98
C PRO A 24 16.29 10.45 33.89
N THR A 25 16.85 10.63 32.69
CA THR A 25 17.73 11.78 32.42
C THR A 25 16.84 12.95 32.01
N LYS A 26 16.78 13.95 32.89
CA LYS A 26 16.08 15.22 32.73
C LYS A 26 17.06 16.27 32.19
N ALA A 27 16.60 17.01 31.17
CA ALA A 27 17.13 18.25 30.58
C ALA A 27 18.50 18.11 29.86
N GLU A 28 18.78 18.73 28.72
CA GLU A 28 18.48 20.10 28.30
C GLU A 28 18.18 20.21 26.79
N GLY A 29 17.46 21.25 26.40
CA GLY A 29 16.93 21.46 25.06
C GLY A 29 17.96 21.85 24.00
N THR A 30 17.61 21.51 22.77
CA THR A 30 17.84 22.38 21.61
C THR A 30 16.48 22.56 20.93
N ALA A 31 15.85 23.71 21.18
CA ALA A 31 14.84 24.22 20.28
C ALA A 31 15.52 24.66 18.98
N ILE A 32 14.71 24.67 17.92
CA ILE A 32 14.94 25.20 16.57
C ILE A 32 15.50 24.17 15.57
N GLY A 33 14.57 23.34 15.12
CA GLY A 33 14.29 23.27 13.70
C GLY A 33 12.78 23.26 13.53
N THR A 34 12.14 24.43 13.44
CA THR A 34 10.81 24.52 12.80
C THR A 34 11.05 24.20 11.34
N GLN A 35 11.17 22.91 11.03
CA GLN A 35 11.02 22.42 9.69
C GLN A 35 9.53 22.64 9.41
N ASN A 36 9.22 23.52 8.45
CA ASN A 36 7.88 23.61 7.90
C ASN A 36 7.63 22.30 7.14
N GLU A 37 7.47 21.19 7.87
CA GLU A 37 7.12 19.92 7.26
C GLU A 37 5.75 20.09 6.59
N PRO A 38 5.58 19.60 5.36
CA PRO A 38 4.29 19.65 4.69
C PRO A 38 3.27 18.88 5.53
N VAL A 39 2.32 19.62 6.12
CA VAL A 39 1.22 19.05 6.89
C VAL A 39 0.27 18.37 5.91
N ILE A 40 0.44 17.06 5.71
CA ILE A 40 -0.50 16.27 4.92
C ILE A 40 -1.64 15.84 5.83
N ASN A 41 -2.76 16.56 5.74
CA ASN A 41 -3.96 16.28 6.53
C ASN A 41 -4.82 15.16 5.91
N GLU A 42 -4.61 14.85 4.63
CA GLU A 42 -5.38 13.84 3.90
C GLU A 42 -4.61 12.53 3.75
N ARG A 43 -5.23 11.41 4.13
CA ARG A 43 -4.67 10.07 3.85
C ARG A 43 -4.48 9.87 2.35
N LYS A 44 -3.30 9.41 1.97
CA LYS A 44 -2.99 9.04 0.58
C LYS A 44 -3.01 7.53 0.46
N ILE A 45 -3.98 7.01 -0.31
CA ILE A 45 -4.17 5.58 -0.53
C ILE A 45 -3.84 5.24 -1.98
N SER A 46 -3.01 4.21 -2.17
CA SER A 46 -2.76 3.61 -3.48
C SER A 46 -3.65 2.39 -3.65
N TYR A 47 -4.52 2.41 -4.66
CA TYR A 47 -5.39 1.29 -4.98
C TYR A 47 -4.78 0.41 -6.07
N THR A 48 -4.86 -0.89 -5.88
CA THR A 48 -4.49 -1.91 -6.87
C THR A 48 -5.67 -2.86 -7.05
N ALA A 49 -6.12 -3.03 -8.30
CA ALA A 49 -7.13 -4.02 -8.64
C ALA A 49 -6.51 -5.15 -9.48
N TYR A 50 -6.81 -6.40 -9.11
CA TYR A 50 -6.56 -7.58 -9.93
C TYR A 50 -7.90 -8.07 -10.47
N VAL A 51 -8.08 -7.98 -11.79
CA VAL A 51 -9.34 -8.33 -12.45
C VAL A 51 -9.07 -9.34 -13.56
N THR A 52 -9.79 -10.46 -13.51
CA THR A 52 -9.85 -11.44 -14.59
C THR A 52 -11.20 -11.28 -15.30
N LEU A 53 -11.16 -10.93 -16.59
CA LEU A 53 -12.35 -10.78 -17.43
C LEU A 53 -12.38 -11.89 -18.46
N ASN A 54 -13.53 -12.57 -18.54
CA ASN A 54 -13.87 -13.40 -19.68
C ASN A 54 -14.58 -12.53 -20.73
N VAL A 55 -14.04 -12.48 -21.94
CA VAL A 55 -14.51 -11.59 -23.01
C VAL A 55 -14.78 -12.37 -24.29
N GLY A 56 -15.81 -11.96 -25.03
CA GLY A 56 -16.17 -12.62 -26.30
C GLY A 56 -15.12 -12.42 -27.41
N ASN A 57 -14.51 -11.22 -27.48
CA ASN A 57 -13.46 -10.91 -28.45
C ASN A 57 -12.28 -10.19 -27.77
N LEU A 58 -11.11 -10.84 -27.77
CA LEU A 58 -9.92 -10.34 -27.09
C LEU A 58 -9.39 -9.03 -27.70
N GLU A 59 -9.33 -8.92 -29.02
CA GLU A 59 -8.76 -7.75 -29.70
C GLU A 59 -9.67 -6.53 -29.59
N GLU A 60 -10.99 -6.73 -29.73
CA GLU A 60 -11.97 -5.67 -29.51
C GLU A 60 -11.91 -5.15 -28.06
N SER A 61 -11.89 -6.08 -27.09
CA SER A 61 -11.82 -5.74 -25.67
C SER A 61 -10.54 -5.00 -25.34
N ARG A 62 -9.40 -5.42 -25.89
CA ARG A 62 -8.12 -4.70 -25.75
C ARG A 62 -8.19 -3.28 -26.27
N ASN A 63 -8.85 -3.06 -27.41
CA ASN A 63 -8.98 -1.72 -27.97
C ASN A 63 -9.91 -0.84 -27.12
N LYS A 64 -11.01 -1.40 -26.61
CA LYS A 64 -11.87 -0.70 -25.64
C LYS A 64 -11.12 -0.33 -24.37
N ILE A 65 -10.35 -1.27 -23.79
CA ILE A 65 -9.51 -1.02 -22.61
C ILE A 65 -8.51 0.11 -22.87
N LYS A 66 -7.81 0.12 -24.02
CA LYS A 66 -6.88 1.20 -24.37
C LYS A 66 -7.57 2.57 -24.43
N SER A 67 -8.76 2.63 -25.04
CA SER A 67 -9.56 3.86 -25.10
C SER A 67 -10.00 4.31 -23.72
N LEU A 68 -10.47 3.37 -22.89
CA LEU A 68 -10.88 3.62 -21.51
C LEU A 68 -9.72 4.24 -20.70
N ILE A 69 -8.54 3.62 -20.74
CA ILE A 69 -7.34 4.14 -20.05
C ILE A 69 -7.03 5.57 -20.47
N LYS A 70 -7.11 5.87 -21.77
CA LYS A 70 -6.87 7.22 -22.30
C LYS A 70 -7.89 8.23 -21.79
N ASN A 71 -9.17 7.85 -21.73
CA ASN A 71 -10.25 8.71 -21.23
C ASN A 71 -10.02 9.14 -19.78
N TYR A 72 -9.49 8.24 -18.97
CA TYR A 72 -9.14 8.50 -17.57
C TYR A 72 -7.70 9.01 -17.38
N LYS A 73 -7.06 9.54 -18.44
CA LYS A 73 -5.69 10.10 -18.39
C LYS A 73 -4.65 9.11 -17.83
N GLY A 74 -4.92 7.82 -17.96
CA GLY A 74 -4.05 6.74 -17.52
C GLY A 74 -3.04 6.34 -18.58
N PHE A 75 -2.22 5.34 -18.25
CA PHE A 75 -1.24 4.76 -19.17
C PHE A 75 -1.01 3.27 -18.89
N ILE A 76 -0.47 2.57 -19.89
CA ILE A 76 -0.14 1.15 -19.81
C ILE A 76 1.33 1.04 -19.39
N THR A 77 1.59 0.33 -18.30
CA THR A 77 2.95 0.04 -17.81
C THR A 77 3.49 -1.28 -18.39
N ARG A 78 2.62 -2.28 -18.56
CA ARG A 78 2.97 -3.56 -19.16
C ARG A 78 1.82 -4.05 -20.03
N ASN A 79 2.14 -4.60 -21.19
CA ASN A 79 1.15 -5.18 -22.09
C ASN A 79 1.66 -6.54 -22.60
N SER A 80 0.88 -7.60 -22.41
CA SER A 80 1.13 -8.92 -22.99
C SER A 80 -0.09 -9.36 -23.80
N LYS A 81 -0.03 -10.57 -24.38
CA LYS A 81 -1.16 -11.13 -25.15
C LYS A 81 -2.41 -11.32 -24.30
N LYS A 82 -2.27 -11.63 -23.01
CA LYS A 82 -3.40 -11.96 -22.12
C LYS A 82 -3.55 -11.02 -20.93
N ASN A 83 -2.50 -10.28 -20.56
CA ASN A 83 -2.48 -9.45 -19.36
C ASN A 83 -2.05 -8.02 -19.69
N ALA A 84 -2.61 -7.05 -18.99
CA ALA A 84 -2.17 -5.66 -19.03
C ALA A 84 -2.02 -5.12 -17.60
N LEU A 85 -0.97 -4.34 -17.37
CA LEU A 85 -0.79 -3.55 -16.16
C LEU A 85 -1.00 -2.09 -16.52
N VAL A 86 -1.99 -1.47 -15.90
CA VAL A 86 -2.47 -0.14 -16.23
C VAL A 86 -2.37 0.74 -14.99
N ARG A 87 -2.14 2.04 -15.19
CA ARG A 87 -2.16 3.04 -14.13
C ARG A 87 -3.15 4.12 -14.50
N VAL A 88 -3.99 4.49 -13.56
CA VAL A 88 -4.98 5.57 -13.67
C VAL A 88 -4.87 6.48 -12.43
N PRO A 89 -5.26 7.75 -12.52
CA PRO A 89 -5.36 8.62 -11.36
C PRO A 89 -6.29 8.03 -10.29
N SER A 90 -5.95 8.21 -9.02
CA SER A 90 -6.69 7.63 -7.89
C SER A 90 -8.16 8.08 -7.84
N GLU A 91 -8.43 9.33 -8.22
CA GLU A 91 -9.77 9.91 -8.29
C GLU A 91 -10.67 9.24 -9.34
N SER A 92 -10.06 8.57 -10.32
CA SER A 92 -10.77 7.88 -11.40
C SER A 92 -10.87 6.37 -11.17
N PHE A 93 -10.26 5.84 -10.11
CA PHE A 93 -10.08 4.40 -9.91
C PHE A 93 -11.42 3.63 -9.91
N GLU A 94 -12.36 4.03 -9.07
CA GLU A 94 -13.65 3.34 -8.91
C GLU A 94 -14.48 3.36 -10.20
N VAL A 95 -14.56 4.52 -10.86
CA VAL A 95 -15.33 4.68 -12.10
C VAL A 95 -14.68 3.88 -13.23
N PHE A 96 -13.35 3.96 -13.36
CA PHE A 96 -12.59 3.18 -14.33
C PHE A 96 -12.79 1.67 -14.12
N LEU A 97 -12.71 1.19 -12.87
CA LEU A 97 -12.89 -0.22 -12.54
C LEU A 97 -14.31 -0.68 -12.86
N SER A 98 -15.32 0.13 -12.54
CA SER A 98 -16.72 -0.16 -12.88
C SER A 98 -16.93 -0.28 -14.39
N GLU A 99 -16.42 0.65 -15.19
CA GLU A 99 -16.53 0.60 -16.65
C GLU A 99 -15.72 -0.54 -17.27
N LEU A 100 -14.56 -0.84 -16.70
CA LEU A 100 -13.73 -1.98 -17.12
C LEU A 100 -14.50 -3.30 -16.99
N LYS A 101 -15.24 -3.47 -15.89
CA LYS A 101 -16.04 -4.67 -15.61
C LYS A 101 -17.23 -4.85 -16.54
N GLN A 102 -17.68 -3.80 -17.23
CA GLN A 102 -18.76 -3.90 -18.21
C GLN A 102 -18.31 -4.48 -19.55
N LEU A 103 -16.99 -4.64 -19.76
CA LEU A 103 -16.44 -5.16 -21.02
C LEU A 103 -16.56 -6.68 -21.18
N GLY A 104 -16.88 -7.41 -20.11
CA GLY A 104 -17.02 -8.86 -20.11
C GLY A 104 -17.48 -9.40 -18.76
N ASP A 105 -17.50 -10.72 -18.63
CA ASP A 105 -17.89 -11.37 -17.38
C ASP A 105 -16.70 -11.40 -16.41
N VAL A 106 -16.92 -10.94 -15.18
CA VAL A 106 -15.88 -10.91 -14.15
C VAL A 106 -15.73 -12.30 -13.54
N GLU A 107 -14.60 -12.94 -13.78
CA GLU A 107 -14.26 -14.24 -13.18
C GLU A 107 -13.68 -14.08 -11.78
N ASN A 108 -12.83 -13.07 -11.60
CA ASN A 108 -12.22 -12.74 -10.32
C ASN A 108 -11.97 -11.24 -10.21
N GLU A 109 -12.17 -10.69 -9.01
CA GLU A 109 -11.88 -9.30 -8.66
C GLU A 109 -11.30 -9.24 -7.24
N GLU A 110 -10.13 -8.62 -7.11
CA GLU A 110 -9.53 -8.29 -5.82
C GLU A 110 -9.09 -6.82 -5.85
N VAL A 111 -9.44 -6.07 -4.82
CA VAL A 111 -9.03 -4.67 -4.66
C VAL A 111 -8.27 -4.51 -3.37
N ILE A 112 -7.07 -3.94 -3.46
CA ILE A 112 -6.16 -3.71 -2.35
C ILE A 112 -5.91 -2.20 -2.23
N GLY A 113 -6.17 -1.65 -1.05
CA GLY A 113 -5.79 -0.29 -0.69
C GLY A 113 -4.56 -0.30 0.21
N LEU A 114 -3.49 0.37 -0.21
CA LEU A 114 -2.29 0.57 0.59
C LEU A 114 -2.21 2.03 1.04
N ASP A 115 -2.14 2.27 2.35
CA ASP A 115 -1.85 3.60 2.88
C ASP A 115 -0.38 3.95 2.59
N ILE A 116 -0.19 5.00 1.80
CA ILE A 116 1.13 5.51 1.39
C ILE A 116 1.38 6.93 1.93
N THR A 117 0.61 7.39 2.92
CA THR A 117 0.67 8.77 3.43
C THR A 117 2.08 9.16 3.88
N ASP A 118 2.73 8.32 4.69
CA ASP A 118 4.08 8.59 5.19
C ASP A 118 5.11 8.60 4.07
N SER A 119 5.11 7.57 3.21
CA SER A 119 6.02 7.50 2.06
C SER A 119 5.83 8.69 1.10
N TYR A 120 4.60 9.10 0.88
CA TYR A 120 4.29 10.27 0.07
C TYR A 120 4.85 11.55 0.70
N ARG A 121 4.66 11.75 2.02
CA ARG A 121 5.23 12.88 2.77
C ARG A 121 6.76 12.90 2.68
N ASP A 122 7.42 11.77 2.91
CA ASP A 122 8.88 11.65 2.88
C ASP A 122 9.43 12.02 1.50
N ASN A 123 8.75 11.61 0.43
CA ASN A 123 9.11 11.99 -0.94
C ASN A 123 8.92 13.49 -1.21
N LEU A 124 7.88 14.13 -0.64
CA LEU A 124 7.69 15.58 -0.75
C LEU A 124 8.83 16.35 -0.08
N ILE A 125 9.18 15.97 1.16
CA ILE A 125 10.29 16.58 1.91
C ILE A 125 11.59 16.45 1.12
N LYS A 126 11.86 15.26 0.56
CA LYS A 126 13.03 15.03 -0.28
C LYS A 126 13.04 15.94 -1.52
N LEU A 127 11.90 16.06 -2.20
CA LEU A 127 11.78 16.92 -3.37
C LEU A 127 11.99 18.41 -3.04
N GLU A 128 11.46 18.87 -1.90
CA GLU A 128 11.64 20.24 -1.41
C GLU A 128 13.11 20.52 -1.07
N SER A 129 13.79 19.57 -0.42
CA SER A 129 15.20 19.70 -0.08
C SER A 129 16.12 19.86 -1.29
N LEU A 130 15.74 19.30 -2.46
CA LEU A 130 16.51 19.37 -3.70
C LEU A 130 16.30 20.66 -4.50
N LYS A 131 15.28 21.46 -4.17
CA LYS A 131 14.99 22.74 -4.85
C LYS A 131 15.74 23.92 -4.26
N LYS A 132 16.37 23.74 -3.09
CA LYS A 132 17.08 24.76 -2.32
C LYS A 132 18.57 24.72 -2.63
#